data_AF-W6AH28-F1
#
_entry.id   AF-W6AH28-F1
#
_cell.length_a   1.000
_cell.length_b   1.000
_cell.length_c   1.000
_cell.angle_alpha   90.00
_cell.angle_beta   90.00
_cell.angle_gamma   90.00
#
_symmetry.space_group_name_H-M   'P 1'
#
loop_
_entity.id
_entity.type
_entity.pdbx_description
1 polymer ?
#
loop_
_entity_poly.entity_id
_entity_poly.type
_entity_poly.pdbx_seq_one_letter_code
_entity_poly.pdbx_strand_id
1 'polypeptide(L)'
;MMDNKSFLYKSIPFRILLLFNIKNIFNELVFLILNLILLLSSVVFATISNFFKEGSTLVVGFNFYVLFYISCLLFILILRMVQFFYHNKIEDKTIFIALSNQVSRNKLFISQWILMFLVALINIASTFILINIFNFILAGFNLNYLLLRITTAFLIYGIIASFILINFILFLIFIFSLQSTTIICTLLLSCTFIANLPVSFQKTNEKNMTVKFKNNQLLTVTDLYETFDFQKYVNQNQIKYNNLSKYINDQFLASKFDFNSFNVDENIINQRINNIWSTLGIINSTAYEIKTSNLTIRSLPQNESDIPSNWSIGDKLTIDLSLKNTFISLEELKILGANETEAWKKQILEDLYSFSLFIQTQFSDIQLEKAALFNEFIFIDDNLSQITNVSKSDSTIKFKKDYLLSMYNYQLNGTYKDFFTLANDTYTYNFVREQLNFPLMISVRILEQYFIKYTSRFLLITNNSVLTDSADWSTYIRSRTKLNIFLYFNLFNGMWSNYTYYSGYSYDDFWFLSYSDSKIVFDEQQNIFLGYPEYTLKLDENNKILPNTHNNYINPMFYIAVLLIFSLFNFSFVIFKFNRIDLK
;
A
#
# COMPACT_ATOMS: atom_id res chain seq x y z
N MET A 1 52.40 -47.81 20.20
CA MET A 1 52.96 -47.56 18.85
C MET A 1 51.80 -47.55 17.87
N MET A 2 51.20 -46.39 17.63
CA MET A 2 50.28 -46.15 16.51
C MET A 2 50.86 -44.92 15.81
N ASP A 3 51.32 -45.12 14.58
CA ASP A 3 51.95 -44.09 13.75
C ASP A 3 50.97 -42.96 13.49
N ASN A 4 51.14 -41.86 14.22
CA ASN A 4 50.62 -40.56 13.81
C ASN A 4 51.40 -40.13 12.56
N LYS A 5 50.93 -40.53 11.37
CA LYS A 5 51.36 -39.92 10.11
C LYS A 5 50.94 -38.45 10.10
N SER A 6 51.82 -37.58 10.58
CA SER A 6 51.75 -36.16 10.28
C SER A 6 52.01 -35.99 8.79
N PHE A 7 50.95 -35.88 7.99
CA PHE A 7 51.06 -35.46 6.60
C PHE A 7 51.62 -34.04 6.56
N LEU A 8 52.93 -33.91 6.32
CA LEU A 8 53.59 -32.65 6.00
C LEU A 8 53.13 -32.21 4.60
N TYR A 9 52.08 -31.40 4.55
CA TYR A 9 51.63 -30.79 3.31
C TYR A 9 52.69 -29.81 2.79
N LYS A 10 53.16 -30.00 1.55
CA LYS A 10 54.06 -29.05 0.84
C LYS A 10 53.41 -27.67 0.61
N SER A 11 52.08 -27.61 0.63
CA SER A 11 51.30 -26.37 0.74
C SER A 11 49.97 -26.67 1.43
N ILE A 12 49.57 -25.88 2.42
CA ILE A 12 48.32 -26.13 3.16
C ILE A 12 47.12 -25.86 2.24
N PRO A 13 46.19 -26.81 2.04
CA PRO A 13 45.01 -26.63 1.21
C PRO A 13 44.02 -25.62 1.83
N PHE A 14 43.26 -24.93 0.97
CA PHE A 14 42.33 -23.86 1.39
C PHE A 14 41.28 -24.35 2.40
N ARG A 15 40.79 -25.58 2.23
CA ARG A 15 39.83 -26.21 3.15
C ARG A 15 40.36 -26.34 4.58
N ILE A 16 41.64 -26.67 4.76
CA ILE A 16 42.23 -26.81 6.09
C ILE A 16 42.36 -25.44 6.78
N LEU A 17 42.72 -24.40 6.02
CA LEU A 17 42.75 -23.02 6.53
C LEU A 17 41.36 -22.53 6.95
N LEU A 18 40.35 -22.83 6.13
CA LEU A 18 38.98 -22.46 6.44
C LEU A 18 38.48 -23.18 7.70
N LEU A 19 38.75 -24.49 7.84
CA LEU A 19 38.44 -25.25 9.06
C LEU A 19 39.17 -24.73 10.30
N PHE A 20 40.44 -24.32 10.16
CA PHE A 20 41.19 -23.69 11.24
C PHE A 20 40.53 -22.38 11.69
N ASN A 21 40.18 -21.51 10.74
CA ASN A 21 39.52 -20.24 11.04
C ASN A 21 38.12 -20.43 11.64
N ILE A 22 37.35 -21.45 11.20
CA ILE A 22 36.08 -21.83 11.81
C ILE A 22 36.29 -22.18 13.28
N LYS A 23 37.23 -23.07 13.60
CA LYS A 23 37.51 -23.46 14.99
C LYS A 23 37.88 -22.26 15.86
N ASN A 24 38.62 -21.30 15.31
CA ASN A 24 38.97 -20.08 16.04
C ASN A 24 37.74 -19.23 16.38
N ILE A 25 36.75 -19.11 15.48
CA ILE A 25 35.50 -18.38 15.78
C ILE A 25 34.67 -19.12 16.84
N PHE A 26 34.54 -20.44 16.74
CA PHE A 26 33.71 -21.22 17.68
C PHE A 26 34.27 -21.25 19.10
N ASN A 27 35.59 -21.09 19.26
CA ASN A 27 36.23 -21.03 20.59
C ASN A 27 36.00 -19.67 21.29
N GLU A 28 35.58 -18.64 20.55
CA GLU A 28 35.38 -17.30 21.08
C GLU A 28 33.92 -17.10 21.50
N LEU A 29 33.70 -17.07 22.81
CA LEU A 29 32.37 -16.99 23.43
C LEU A 29 31.55 -15.75 22.97
N VAL A 30 32.22 -14.64 22.67
CA VAL A 30 31.57 -13.41 22.19
C VAL A 30 30.83 -13.65 20.87
N PHE A 31 31.41 -14.41 19.93
CA PHE A 31 30.74 -14.69 18.66
C PHE A 31 29.54 -15.60 18.86
N LEU A 32 29.64 -16.62 19.72
CA LEU A 32 28.51 -17.48 20.05
C LEU A 32 27.34 -16.68 20.63
N ILE A 33 27.62 -15.74 21.55
CA ILE A 33 26.59 -14.85 22.13
C ILE A 33 25.95 -13.97 21.06
N LEU A 34 26.74 -13.32 20.19
CA LEU A 34 26.19 -12.42 19.17
C LEU A 34 25.31 -13.17 18.14
N ASN A 35 25.73 -14.36 17.71
CA ASN A 35 24.93 -15.23 16.84
C ASN A 35 23.63 -15.67 17.55
N LEU A 36 23.70 -16.03 18.84
CA LEU A 36 22.51 -16.39 19.61
C LEU A 36 21.53 -15.21 19.72
N ILE A 37 22.01 -13.99 19.96
CA ILE A 37 21.18 -12.78 20.01
C ILE A 37 20.48 -12.52 18.67
N LEU A 38 21.19 -12.67 17.54
CA LEU A 38 20.61 -12.56 16.19
C LEU A 38 19.47 -13.56 15.98
N LEU A 39 19.69 -14.82 16.33
CA LEU A 39 18.68 -15.87 16.23
C LEU A 39 17.49 -15.59 17.15
N LEU A 40 17.74 -15.23 18.42
CA LEU A 40 16.70 -14.90 19.39
C LEU A 40 15.83 -13.73 18.90
N SER A 41 16.44 -12.68 18.34
CA SER A 41 15.70 -11.54 17.79
C SER A 41 14.74 -11.95 16.67
N SER A 42 15.13 -12.94 15.86
CA SER A 42 14.32 -13.47 14.76
C SER A 42 13.13 -14.26 15.29
N VAL A 43 13.33 -15.06 16.35
CA VAL A 43 12.25 -15.80 17.02
C VAL A 43 11.26 -14.83 17.68
N VAL A 44 11.75 -13.83 18.41
CA VAL A 44 10.91 -12.81 19.05
C VAL A 44 10.06 -12.08 18.01
N PHE A 45 10.66 -11.64 16.91
CA PHE A 45 9.89 -11.01 15.84
C PHE A 45 8.86 -11.96 15.23
N ALA A 46 9.22 -13.22 14.98
CA ALA A 46 8.29 -14.21 14.44
C ALA A 46 7.06 -14.39 15.34
N THR A 47 7.26 -14.45 16.66
CA THR A 47 6.17 -14.50 17.63
C THR A 47 5.30 -13.24 17.60
N ILE A 48 5.92 -12.04 17.57
CA ILE A 48 5.19 -10.77 17.49
C ILE A 48 4.41 -10.66 16.19
N SER A 49 4.97 -11.15 15.08
CA SER A 49 4.37 -11.03 13.75
C SER A 49 2.98 -11.64 13.64
N ASN A 50 2.70 -12.67 14.45
CA ASN A 50 1.41 -13.36 14.48
C ASN A 50 0.29 -12.53 15.15
N PHE A 51 0.64 -11.48 15.90
CA PHE A 51 -0.33 -10.59 16.53
C PHE A 51 -0.78 -9.44 15.62
N PHE A 52 -0.11 -9.22 14.48
CA PHE A 52 -0.52 -8.21 13.50
C PHE A 52 -1.74 -8.72 12.71
N LYS A 53 -2.88 -8.04 12.88
CA LYS A 53 -4.13 -8.36 12.17
C LYS A 53 -4.17 -7.80 10.76
N GLU A 54 -3.55 -6.63 10.55
CA GLU A 54 -3.52 -5.92 9.27
C GLU A 54 -2.14 -6.04 8.63
N GLY A 55 -2.10 -6.22 7.31
CA GLY A 55 -0.83 -6.33 6.57
C GLY A 55 -0.01 -5.03 6.65
N SER A 56 -0.67 -3.88 6.73
CA SER A 56 -0.08 -2.55 6.94
C SER A 56 0.82 -2.53 8.18
N THR A 57 0.29 -3.00 9.31
CA THR A 57 1.02 -3.07 10.59
C THR A 57 2.18 -4.07 10.53
N LEU A 58 2.01 -5.18 9.82
CA LEU A 58 3.06 -6.17 9.60
C LEU A 58 4.22 -5.60 8.77
N VAL A 59 3.94 -4.84 7.71
CA VAL A 59 4.94 -4.16 6.89
C VAL A 59 5.74 -3.16 7.72
N VAL A 60 5.06 -2.30 8.49
CA VAL A 60 5.73 -1.30 9.35
C VAL A 60 6.59 -1.98 10.42
N GLY A 61 6.05 -3.01 11.09
CA GLY A 61 6.78 -3.78 12.10
C GLY A 61 8.00 -4.50 11.53
N PHE A 62 7.87 -5.12 10.36
CA PHE A 62 8.99 -5.81 9.70
C PHE A 62 10.07 -4.83 9.23
N ASN A 63 9.68 -3.68 8.67
CA ASN A 63 10.60 -2.63 8.27
C ASN A 63 11.46 -2.14 9.45
N PHE A 64 10.86 -1.97 10.63
CA PHE A 64 11.60 -1.62 11.85
C PHE A 64 12.53 -2.75 12.29
N TYR A 65 12.08 -4.00 12.22
CA TYR A 65 12.90 -5.17 12.51
C TYR A 65 14.12 -5.27 11.59
N VAL A 66 13.96 -5.08 10.27
CA VAL A 66 15.07 -5.11 9.31
C VAL A 66 16.08 -4.00 9.57
N LEU A 67 15.60 -2.79 9.86
CA LEU A 67 16.45 -1.66 10.22
C LEU A 67 17.31 -2.00 11.44
N PHE A 68 16.69 -2.54 12.50
CA PHE A 68 17.37 -2.96 13.72
C PHE A 68 18.33 -4.13 13.49
N TYR A 69 17.90 -5.16 12.76
CA TYR A 69 18.69 -6.35 12.49
C TYR A 69 19.95 -6.03 11.69
N ILE A 70 19.82 -5.31 10.56
CA ILE A 70 20.95 -5.02 9.68
C ILE A 70 21.83 -3.92 10.28
N SER A 71 21.23 -2.82 10.74
CA SER A 71 22.00 -1.66 11.22
C SER A 71 22.66 -1.93 12.56
N CYS A 72 22.01 -2.63 13.49
CA CYS A 72 22.56 -2.84 14.82
C CYS A 72 23.22 -4.22 14.96
N LEU A 73 22.43 -5.29 14.84
CA LEU A 73 22.90 -6.63 15.23
C LEU A 73 23.96 -7.18 14.26
N LEU A 74 23.64 -7.21 12.96
CA LEU A 74 24.53 -7.72 11.92
C LEU A 74 25.77 -6.83 11.77
N PHE A 75 25.60 -5.51 11.89
CA PHE A 75 26.70 -4.56 11.85
C PHE A 75 27.72 -4.81 12.98
N ILE A 76 27.26 -4.98 14.23
CA ILE A 76 28.12 -5.27 15.37
C ILE A 76 28.85 -6.60 15.17
N LEU A 77 28.15 -7.64 14.68
CA LEU A 77 28.76 -8.93 14.38
C LEU A 77 29.89 -8.79 13.35
N ILE A 78 29.63 -8.09 12.23
CA ILE A 78 30.62 -7.86 11.17
C ILE A 78 31.82 -7.07 11.71
N LEU A 79 31.56 -5.97 12.43
CA LEU A 79 32.62 -5.16 13.02
C LEU A 79 33.54 -6.01 13.93
N ARG A 80 32.94 -6.82 14.82
CA ARG A 80 33.69 -7.70 15.72
C ARG A 80 34.48 -8.78 14.98
N MET A 81 33.91 -9.37 13.93
CA MET A 81 34.61 -10.38 13.11
C MET A 81 35.84 -9.77 12.42
N VAL A 82 35.70 -8.58 11.85
CA VAL A 82 36.79 -7.90 11.15
C VAL A 82 37.89 -7.50 12.13
N GLN A 83 37.53 -6.96 13.31
CA GLN A 83 38.49 -6.67 14.39
C GLN A 83 39.22 -7.92 14.88
N PHE A 84 38.50 -9.01 15.11
CA PHE A 84 39.10 -10.25 15.58
C PHE A 84 40.17 -10.80 14.62
N PHE A 85 39.85 -10.92 13.33
CA PHE A 85 40.80 -11.48 12.36
C PHE A 85 41.94 -10.52 12.01
N TYR A 86 41.66 -9.23 11.81
CA TYR A 86 42.63 -8.30 11.22
C TYR A 86 43.24 -7.30 12.20
N HIS A 87 42.84 -7.32 13.46
CA HIS A 87 43.51 -6.58 14.51
C HIS A 87 44.06 -7.56 15.56
N ASN A 88 43.19 -8.26 16.28
CA ASN A 88 43.62 -9.09 17.42
C ASN A 88 44.55 -10.24 16.98
N LYS A 89 44.22 -10.97 15.90
CA LYS A 89 45.07 -12.10 15.44
C LYS A 89 46.36 -11.67 14.75
N ILE A 90 46.46 -10.40 14.33
CA ILE A 90 47.73 -9.81 13.89
C ILE A 90 48.60 -9.49 15.12
N GLU A 91 48.02 -8.88 16.15
CA GLU A 91 48.71 -8.55 17.41
C GLU A 91 49.17 -9.81 18.16
N ASP A 92 48.33 -10.85 18.25
CA ASP A 92 48.64 -12.13 18.89
C ASP A 92 49.64 -12.99 18.11
N LYS A 93 50.20 -12.49 17.00
CA LYS A 93 51.12 -13.20 16.08
C LYS A 93 50.58 -14.54 15.54
N THR A 94 49.28 -14.81 15.68
CA THR A 94 48.67 -16.05 15.17
C THR A 94 48.72 -16.09 13.65
N ILE A 95 48.50 -14.93 13.00
CA ILE A 95 48.67 -14.78 11.55
C ILE A 95 50.13 -14.99 11.12
N PHE A 96 51.09 -14.54 11.94
CA PHE A 96 52.52 -14.75 11.68
C PHE A 96 52.90 -16.23 11.72
N ILE A 97 52.44 -16.98 12.72
CA ILE A 97 52.67 -18.43 12.83
C ILE A 97 52.04 -19.16 11.63
N ALA A 98 50.84 -18.78 11.22
CA ALA A 98 50.17 -19.37 10.06
C ALA A 98 50.94 -19.10 8.75
N LEU A 99 51.50 -17.90 8.57
CA LEU A 99 52.30 -17.54 7.39
C LEU A 99 53.68 -18.22 7.39
N SER A 100 54.29 -18.38 8.57
CA SER A 100 55.54 -19.12 8.73
C SER A 100 55.40 -20.60 8.33
N ASN A 101 54.20 -21.17 8.41
CA ASN A 101 53.87 -22.53 7.98
C ASN A 101 53.59 -22.66 6.47
N GLN A 102 54.27 -21.86 5.62
CA GLN A 102 54.19 -21.89 4.16
C GLN A 102 52.80 -21.62 3.56
N VAL A 103 51.97 -20.81 4.23
CA VAL A 103 50.68 -20.35 3.71
C VAL A 103 50.86 -19.06 2.92
N SER A 104 50.26 -18.97 1.73
CA SER A 104 50.29 -17.72 0.97
C SER A 104 49.36 -16.66 1.59
N ARG A 105 49.84 -15.41 1.66
CA ARG A 105 49.12 -14.27 2.24
C ARG A 105 47.72 -14.09 1.64
N ASN A 106 47.62 -14.09 0.31
CA ASN A 106 46.33 -14.03 -0.39
C ASN A 106 45.37 -15.15 0.02
N LYS A 107 45.86 -16.38 0.16
CA LYS A 107 45.03 -17.53 0.50
C LYS A 107 44.50 -17.46 1.94
N LEU A 108 45.30 -16.93 2.86
CA LEU A 108 44.88 -16.67 4.23
C LEU A 108 43.81 -15.57 4.28
N PHE A 109 44.06 -14.43 3.62
CA PHE A 109 43.13 -13.30 3.56
C PHE A 109 41.77 -13.71 2.98
N ILE A 110 41.78 -14.36 1.81
CA ILE A 110 40.56 -14.83 1.14
C ILE A 110 39.83 -15.85 2.02
N SER A 111 40.55 -16.72 2.74
CA SER A 111 39.93 -17.69 3.65
C SER A 111 39.19 -17.02 4.81
N GLN A 112 39.80 -16.01 5.42
CA GLN A 112 39.17 -15.25 6.51
C GLN A 112 37.98 -14.42 5.99
N TRP A 113 38.14 -13.78 4.84
CA TRP A 113 37.07 -13.01 4.20
C TRP A 113 35.86 -13.88 3.84
N ILE A 114 36.08 -15.02 3.17
CA ILE A 114 35.01 -15.98 2.83
C ILE A 114 34.30 -16.46 4.09
N LEU A 115 35.04 -16.71 5.18
CA LEU A 115 34.44 -17.16 6.43
C LEU A 115 33.53 -16.08 7.04
N MET A 116 33.98 -14.83 7.11
CA MET A 116 33.15 -13.73 7.63
C MET A 116 31.86 -13.55 6.82
N PHE A 117 31.96 -13.62 5.50
CA PHE A 117 30.80 -13.53 4.62
C PHE A 117 29.86 -14.74 4.79
N LEU A 118 30.40 -15.94 4.94
CA LEU A 118 29.62 -17.16 5.18
C LEU A 118 28.89 -17.12 6.52
N VAL A 119 29.52 -16.62 7.59
CA VAL A 119 28.86 -16.42 8.89
C VAL A 119 27.70 -15.43 8.77
N ALA A 120 27.89 -14.30 8.09
CA ALA A 120 26.82 -13.34 7.85
C ALA A 120 25.66 -13.97 7.05
N LEU A 121 25.98 -14.72 5.98
CA LEU A 121 25.00 -15.40 5.14
C LEU A 121 24.19 -16.44 5.93
N ILE A 122 24.85 -17.25 6.77
CA ILE A 122 24.15 -18.22 7.63
C ILE A 122 23.18 -17.50 8.57
N ASN A 123 23.58 -16.40 9.22
CA ASN A 123 22.68 -15.67 10.11
C ASN A 123 21.44 -15.14 9.36
N ILE A 124 21.64 -14.50 8.21
CA ILE A 124 20.53 -13.95 7.42
C ILE A 124 19.60 -15.07 6.91
N ALA A 125 20.18 -16.18 6.43
CA ALA A 125 19.42 -17.34 5.97
C ALA A 125 18.65 -18.01 7.12
N SER A 126 19.28 -18.18 8.29
CA SER A 126 18.64 -18.72 9.49
C SER A 126 17.50 -17.81 9.94
N THR A 127 17.67 -16.49 9.91
CA THR A 127 16.61 -15.52 10.21
C THR A 127 15.43 -15.67 9.25
N PHE A 128 15.68 -15.74 7.94
CA PHE A 128 14.64 -15.98 6.94
C PHE A 128 13.87 -17.27 7.21
N ILE A 129 14.58 -18.38 7.47
CA ILE A 129 13.99 -19.69 7.74
C ILE A 129 13.16 -19.64 9.03
N LEU A 130 13.73 -19.10 10.11
CA LEU A 130 13.06 -19.04 11.41
C LEU A 130 11.76 -18.23 11.34
N ILE A 131 11.80 -17.03 10.75
CA ILE A 131 10.60 -16.18 10.69
C ILE A 131 9.48 -16.86 9.89
N ASN A 132 9.79 -17.42 8.72
CA ASN A 132 8.78 -18.04 7.87
C ASN A 132 8.24 -19.35 8.47
N ILE A 133 9.11 -20.21 9.02
CA ILE A 133 8.66 -21.49 9.61
C ILE A 133 7.83 -21.24 10.88
N PHE A 134 8.27 -20.34 11.78
CA PHE A 134 7.50 -20.04 12.98
C PHE A 134 6.14 -19.42 12.64
N ASN A 135 6.09 -18.48 11.69
CA ASN A 135 4.84 -17.88 11.25
C ASN A 135 3.91 -18.94 10.63
N PHE A 136 4.43 -19.80 9.77
CA PHE A 136 3.67 -20.89 9.16
C PHE A 136 3.07 -21.86 10.20
N ILE A 137 3.83 -22.22 11.24
CA ILE A 137 3.34 -23.08 12.33
C ILE A 137 2.27 -22.35 13.15
N LEU A 138 2.51 -21.10 13.54
CA LEU A 138 1.58 -20.32 14.38
C LEU A 138 0.29 -19.94 13.65
N ALA A 139 0.34 -19.77 12.33
CA ALA A 139 -0.81 -19.48 11.47
C ALA A 139 -1.62 -20.73 11.06
N GLY A 140 -1.32 -21.90 11.65
CA GLY A 140 -2.05 -23.13 11.36
C GLY A 140 -1.78 -23.70 9.97
N PHE A 141 -0.53 -23.64 9.50
CA PHE A 141 -0.09 -24.14 8.18
C PHE A 141 -0.65 -23.35 6.98
N ASN A 142 -1.05 -22.10 7.20
CA ASN A 142 -1.37 -21.15 6.13
C ASN A 142 -0.16 -20.28 5.80
N LEU A 143 0.17 -20.19 4.52
CA LEU A 143 1.32 -19.41 4.05
C LEU A 143 0.93 -17.93 3.88
N ASN A 144 1.60 -17.05 4.62
CA ASN A 144 1.45 -15.61 4.47
C ASN A 144 2.36 -15.09 3.33
N TYR A 145 1.78 -14.89 2.14
CA TYR A 145 2.52 -14.45 0.95
C TYR A 145 3.18 -13.07 1.11
N LEU A 146 2.56 -12.17 1.86
CA LEU A 146 3.12 -10.84 2.15
C LEU A 146 4.41 -10.98 2.97
N LEU A 147 4.38 -11.75 4.06
CA LEU A 147 5.56 -11.98 4.91
C LEU A 147 6.67 -12.69 4.12
N LEU A 148 6.33 -13.68 3.30
CA LEU A 148 7.30 -14.38 2.46
C LEU A 148 8.00 -13.41 1.50
N ARG A 149 7.24 -12.56 0.80
CA ARG A 149 7.81 -11.56 -0.12
C ARG A 149 8.76 -10.60 0.58
N ILE A 150 8.35 -10.04 1.72
CA ILE A 150 9.15 -9.06 2.47
C ILE A 150 10.41 -9.73 3.05
N THR A 151 10.31 -10.96 3.56
CA THR A 151 11.46 -11.71 4.09
C THR A 151 12.42 -12.15 2.98
N THR A 152 11.94 -12.47 1.78
CA THR A 152 12.80 -12.74 0.61
C THR A 152 13.54 -11.47 0.15
N ALA A 153 12.87 -10.32 0.11
CA ALA A 153 13.52 -9.04 -0.18
C ALA A 153 14.61 -8.74 0.86
N PHE A 154 14.34 -9.00 2.15
CA PHE A 154 15.33 -8.90 3.23
C PHE A 154 16.51 -9.85 3.04
N LEU A 155 16.29 -11.11 2.64
CA LEU A 155 17.36 -12.09 2.42
C LEU A 155 18.34 -11.60 1.35
N ILE A 156 17.83 -11.21 0.18
CA ILE A 156 18.66 -10.74 -0.94
C ILE A 156 19.38 -9.45 -0.55
N TYR A 157 18.64 -8.49 0.01
CA TYR A 157 19.20 -7.20 0.43
C TYR A 157 20.28 -7.38 1.51
N GLY A 158 20.05 -8.23 2.52
CA GLY A 158 20.99 -8.51 3.59
C GLY A 158 22.30 -9.13 3.09
N ILE A 159 22.24 -10.01 2.09
CA ILE A 159 23.44 -10.59 1.47
C ILE A 159 24.27 -9.50 0.79
N ILE A 160 23.63 -8.63 0.00
CA ILE A 160 24.31 -7.51 -0.69
C ILE A 160 24.89 -6.52 0.34
N ALA A 161 24.10 -6.16 1.35
CA ALA A 161 24.49 -5.23 2.40
C ALA A 161 25.69 -5.75 3.21
N SER A 162 25.67 -7.03 3.60
CA SER A 162 26.77 -7.64 4.35
C SER A 162 28.07 -7.68 3.55
N PHE A 163 28.00 -7.98 2.25
CA PHE A 163 29.17 -7.93 1.36
C PHE A 163 29.80 -6.54 1.30
N ILE A 164 28.98 -5.50 1.07
CA ILE A 164 29.44 -4.10 1.03
C ILE A 164 30.04 -3.70 2.38
N LEU A 165 29.36 -4.04 3.47
CA LEU A 165 29.76 -3.64 4.82
C LEU A 165 31.06 -4.30 5.27
N ILE A 166 31.26 -5.61 5.03
CA ILE A 166 32.51 -6.32 5.34
C ILE A 166 33.68 -5.64 4.64
N ASN A 167 33.56 -5.36 3.34
CA ASN A 167 34.63 -4.74 2.56
C ASN A 167 34.93 -3.31 3.02
N PHE A 168 33.90 -2.56 3.38
CA PHE A 168 34.07 -1.20 3.90
C PHE A 168 34.77 -1.18 5.27
N ILE A 169 34.33 -2.00 6.22
CA ILE A 169 34.96 -2.05 7.55
C ILE A 169 36.39 -2.58 7.47
N LEU A 170 36.67 -3.57 6.62
CA LEU A 170 38.03 -4.03 6.35
C LEU A 170 38.90 -2.89 5.83
N PHE A 171 38.42 -2.13 4.86
CA PHE A 171 39.13 -0.97 4.34
C PHE A 171 39.48 0.04 5.44
N LEU A 172 38.53 0.33 6.35
CA LEU A 172 38.77 1.23 7.47
C LEU A 172 39.84 0.71 8.43
N ILE A 173 39.77 -0.55 8.88
CA ILE A 173 40.78 -1.13 9.79
C ILE A 173 42.18 -1.08 9.19
N PHE A 174 42.29 -1.29 7.87
CA PHE A 174 43.58 -1.30 7.22
C PHE A 174 44.17 0.11 7.05
N ILE A 175 43.35 1.16 7.01
CA ILE A 175 43.81 2.56 6.82
C ILE A 175 43.99 3.29 8.15
N PHE A 176 43.06 3.11 9.07
CA PHE A 176 42.95 3.86 10.31
C PHE A 176 43.26 2.98 11.52
N SER A 177 43.47 3.62 12.68
CA SER A 177 43.56 2.88 13.94
C SER A 177 42.23 2.24 14.32
N LEU A 178 42.26 1.23 15.20
CA LEU A 178 41.05 0.56 15.71
C LEU A 178 40.06 1.56 16.33
N GLN A 179 40.57 2.52 17.13
CA GLN A 179 39.76 3.55 17.77
C GLN A 179 39.07 4.45 16.73
N SER A 180 39.84 4.93 15.74
CA SER A 180 39.30 5.77 14.66
C SER A 180 38.25 5.02 13.83
N THR A 181 38.52 3.76 13.50
CA THR A 181 37.57 2.90 12.79
C THR A 181 36.27 2.74 13.56
N THR A 182 36.36 2.50 14.88
CA THR A 182 35.19 2.36 15.74
C THR A 182 34.36 3.64 15.78
N ILE A 183 35.00 4.81 15.90
CA ILE A 183 34.32 6.12 15.86
C ILE A 183 33.60 6.32 14.53
N ILE A 184 34.26 6.07 13.40
CA ILE A 184 33.66 6.19 12.05
C ILE A 184 32.46 5.23 11.92
N CYS A 185 32.59 3.98 12.37
CA CYS A 185 31.52 3.01 12.35
C CYS A 185 30.30 3.43 13.20
N THR A 186 30.53 4.03 14.39
CA THR A 186 29.45 4.56 15.23
C THR A 186 28.74 5.74 14.57
N LEU A 187 29.48 6.68 13.96
CA LEU A 187 28.89 7.79 13.22
C LEU A 187 28.08 7.31 12.01
N LEU A 188 28.58 6.30 11.30
CA LEU A 188 27.88 5.68 10.18
C LEU A 188 26.55 5.09 10.63
N LEU A 189 26.54 4.35 11.74
CA LEU A 189 25.33 3.82 12.34
C LEU A 189 24.33 4.93 12.69
N SER A 190 24.78 6.03 13.29
CA SER A 190 23.88 7.16 13.58
C SER A 190 23.31 7.80 12.30
N CYS A 191 24.11 7.89 11.23
CA CYS A 191 23.67 8.43 9.95
C CYS A 191 22.60 7.57 9.27
N THR A 192 22.61 6.23 9.45
CA THR A 192 21.59 5.37 8.83
C THR A 192 20.18 5.66 9.35
N PHE A 193 20.03 6.01 10.64
CA PHE A 193 18.74 6.37 11.23
C PHE A 193 18.27 7.77 10.84
N ILE A 194 19.18 8.68 10.50
CA ILE A 194 18.85 10.09 10.18
C ILE A 194 18.68 10.31 8.66
N ALA A 195 19.14 9.36 7.83
CA ALA A 195 19.26 9.51 6.38
C ALA A 195 17.95 9.88 5.65
N ASN A 196 16.78 9.52 6.19
CA ASN A 196 15.49 9.79 5.56
C ASN A 196 14.77 11.05 6.10
N LEU A 197 15.20 11.62 7.23
CA LEU A 197 14.54 12.79 7.83
C LEU A 197 14.44 14.00 6.88
N PRO A 198 15.45 14.32 6.04
CA PRO A 198 15.32 15.43 5.10
C PRO A 198 14.17 15.25 4.10
N VAL A 199 13.89 14.01 3.67
CA VAL A 199 12.76 13.70 2.78
C VAL A 199 11.43 13.91 3.49
N SER A 200 11.29 13.43 4.74
CA SER A 200 10.05 13.57 5.50
C SER A 200 9.72 15.03 5.84
N PHE A 201 10.72 15.84 6.20
CA PHE A 201 10.53 17.28 6.38
C PHE A 201 10.11 17.96 5.08
N GLN A 202 10.73 17.60 3.96
CA GLN A 202 10.40 18.17 2.66
C GLN A 202 8.96 17.86 2.26
N LYS A 203 8.53 16.59 2.38
CA LYS A 203 7.13 16.20 2.14
C LYS A 203 6.16 16.98 3.01
N THR A 204 6.49 17.15 4.29
CA THR A 204 5.63 17.88 5.24
C THR A 204 5.45 19.34 4.82
N ASN A 205 6.52 19.99 4.34
CA ASN A 205 6.45 21.36 3.83
C ASN A 205 5.65 21.47 2.52
N GLU A 206 5.65 20.42 1.70
CA GLU A 206 4.92 20.39 0.43
C GLU A 206 3.41 20.14 0.58
N LYS A 207 2.95 19.55 1.69
CA LYS A 207 1.53 19.17 1.89
C LYS A 207 0.54 20.31 1.63
N ASN A 208 0.91 21.54 2.01
CA ASN A 208 0.05 22.71 1.90
C ASN A 208 0.30 23.56 0.66
N MET A 209 1.26 23.18 -0.19
CA MET A 209 1.55 23.92 -1.42
C MET A 209 0.44 23.67 -2.45
N THR A 210 0.09 24.70 -3.22
CA THR A 210 -0.96 24.62 -4.24
C THR A 210 -0.40 24.76 -5.65
N VAL A 211 -0.90 23.94 -6.56
CA VAL A 211 -0.58 24.02 -7.99
C VAL A 211 -1.79 24.61 -8.70
N LYS A 212 -1.57 25.74 -9.37
CA LYS A 212 -2.59 26.43 -10.15
C LYS A 212 -2.50 26.01 -11.62
N PHE A 213 -3.63 25.66 -12.21
CA PHE A 213 -3.77 25.33 -13.62
C PHE A 213 -4.30 26.54 -14.41
N LYS A 214 -4.06 26.57 -15.73
CA LYS A 214 -4.54 27.68 -16.60
C LYS A 214 -6.06 27.86 -16.62
N ASN A 215 -6.81 26.82 -16.29
CA ASN A 215 -8.27 26.85 -16.15
C ASN A 215 -8.74 27.37 -14.77
N ASN A 216 -7.86 28.01 -14.00
CA ASN A 216 -8.09 28.54 -12.64
C ASN A 216 -8.40 27.51 -11.56
N GLN A 217 -8.27 26.21 -11.83
CA GLN A 217 -8.36 25.20 -10.78
C GLN A 217 -7.08 25.16 -9.96
N LEU A 218 -7.25 24.92 -8.66
CA LEU A 218 -6.19 24.85 -7.65
C LEU A 218 -6.27 23.47 -7.01
N LEU A 219 -5.17 22.74 -7.03
CA LEU A 219 -5.04 21.45 -6.35
C LEU A 219 -3.84 21.49 -5.41
N THR A 220 -3.93 20.83 -4.26
CA THR A 220 -2.76 20.70 -3.40
C THR A 220 -1.75 19.73 -4.01
N VAL A 221 -0.47 19.88 -3.69
CA VAL A 221 0.56 18.92 -4.11
C VAL A 221 0.22 17.50 -3.61
N THR A 222 -0.36 17.37 -2.41
CA THR A 222 -0.84 16.09 -1.89
C THR A 222 -1.92 15.47 -2.78
N ASP A 223 -2.92 16.25 -3.20
CA ASP A 223 -3.96 15.75 -4.13
C ASP A 223 -3.36 15.23 -5.44
N LEU A 224 -2.30 15.89 -5.95
CA LEU A 224 -1.60 15.44 -7.16
C LEU A 224 -0.93 14.08 -6.93
N TYR A 225 -0.14 13.95 -5.86
CA TYR A 225 0.56 12.70 -5.53
C TYR A 225 -0.41 11.55 -5.29
N GLU A 226 -1.45 11.75 -4.47
CA GLU A 226 -2.47 10.72 -4.21
C GLU A 226 -3.18 10.30 -5.51
N THR A 227 -3.44 11.24 -6.43
CA THR A 227 -4.06 10.93 -7.72
C THR A 227 -3.15 10.09 -8.61
N PHE A 228 -1.87 10.44 -8.73
CA PHE A 228 -0.92 9.65 -9.54
C PHE A 228 -0.59 8.30 -8.91
N ASP A 229 -0.50 8.23 -7.57
CA ASP A 229 -0.27 6.99 -6.84
C ASP A 229 -1.47 6.05 -6.99
N PHE A 230 -2.70 6.58 -6.86
CA PHE A 230 -3.91 5.82 -7.15
C PHE A 230 -3.90 5.23 -8.56
N GLN A 231 -3.61 6.06 -9.57
CA GLN A 231 -3.52 5.57 -10.95
C GLN A 231 -2.41 4.53 -11.15
N LYS A 232 -1.25 4.70 -10.51
CA LYS A 232 -0.17 3.71 -10.57
C LYS A 232 -0.64 2.36 -9.99
N TYR A 233 -1.20 2.38 -8.78
CA TYR A 233 -1.56 1.17 -8.06
C TYR A 233 -2.75 0.43 -8.70
N VAL A 234 -3.77 1.16 -9.16
CA VAL A 234 -4.91 0.55 -9.88
C VAL A 234 -4.44 -0.09 -11.19
N ASN A 235 -3.62 0.59 -12.00
CA ASN A 235 -3.13 0.05 -13.27
C ASN A 235 -2.21 -1.18 -13.09
N GLN A 236 -1.51 -1.26 -11.96
CA GLN A 236 -0.62 -2.38 -11.61
C GLN A 236 -1.34 -3.52 -10.86
N ASN A 237 -2.67 -3.45 -10.68
CA ASN A 237 -3.46 -4.39 -9.87
C ASN A 237 -2.96 -4.49 -8.41
N GLN A 238 -2.43 -3.39 -7.88
CA GLN A 238 -1.83 -3.25 -6.54
C GLN A 238 -2.75 -2.45 -5.61
N ILE A 239 -4.02 -2.82 -5.56
CA ILE A 239 -5.05 -2.20 -4.71
C ILE A 239 -6.06 -3.29 -4.35
N LYS A 240 -6.74 -3.16 -3.21
CA LYS A 240 -7.81 -4.08 -2.81
C LYS A 240 -8.91 -4.14 -3.90
N TYR A 241 -9.54 -5.31 -4.08
CA TYR A 241 -10.53 -5.56 -5.13
C TYR A 241 -9.97 -5.17 -6.51
N ASN A 242 -8.83 -5.76 -6.88
CA ASN A 242 -7.99 -5.28 -7.96
C ASN A 242 -8.69 -5.26 -9.33
N ASN A 243 -9.52 -6.25 -9.65
CA ASN A 243 -10.19 -6.33 -10.95
C ASN A 243 -11.34 -5.32 -11.03
N LEU A 244 -12.14 -5.24 -9.97
CA LEU A 244 -13.22 -4.24 -9.87
C LEU A 244 -12.67 -2.81 -9.91
N SER A 245 -11.62 -2.54 -9.14
CA SER A 245 -10.98 -1.21 -9.09
C SER A 245 -10.47 -0.78 -10.45
N LYS A 246 -9.79 -1.69 -11.17
CA LYS A 246 -9.31 -1.42 -12.52
C LYS A 246 -10.45 -1.18 -13.51
N TYR A 247 -11.47 -2.03 -13.48
CA TYR A 247 -12.64 -1.89 -14.34
C TYR A 247 -13.31 -0.51 -14.18
N ILE A 248 -13.59 -0.09 -12.95
CA ILE A 248 -14.24 1.21 -12.68
C ILE A 248 -13.34 2.38 -13.09
N ASN A 249 -12.05 2.32 -12.76
CA ASN A 249 -11.09 3.35 -13.15
C ASN A 249 -11.04 3.52 -14.68
N ASP A 250 -10.90 2.42 -15.42
CA ASP A 250 -10.78 2.44 -16.88
C ASP A 250 -12.06 2.96 -17.54
N GLN A 251 -13.24 2.54 -17.07
CA GLN A 251 -14.54 3.02 -17.56
C GLN A 251 -14.75 4.52 -17.30
N PHE A 252 -14.35 5.01 -16.12
CA PHE A 252 -14.51 6.42 -15.76
C PHE A 252 -13.55 7.31 -16.55
N LEU A 253 -12.32 6.85 -16.78
CA LEU A 253 -11.35 7.56 -17.62
C LEU A 253 -11.77 7.58 -19.08
N ALA A 254 -12.27 6.47 -19.62
CA ALA A 254 -12.76 6.37 -20.99
C ALA A 254 -13.97 7.30 -21.23
N SER A 255 -14.90 7.32 -20.28
CA SER A 255 -16.12 8.15 -20.34
C SER A 255 -15.86 9.63 -20.02
N LYS A 256 -14.69 9.96 -19.49
CA LYS A 256 -14.27 11.32 -19.11
C LYS A 256 -15.23 12.02 -18.15
N PHE A 257 -15.68 11.31 -17.11
CA PHE A 257 -16.62 11.88 -16.15
C PHE A 257 -16.00 13.04 -15.35
N ASP A 258 -16.76 14.12 -15.20
CA ASP A 258 -16.43 15.23 -14.30
C ASP A 258 -17.10 15.06 -12.95
N PHE A 259 -16.37 15.36 -11.87
CA PHE A 259 -16.88 15.21 -10.51
C PHE A 259 -18.12 16.08 -10.25
N ASN A 260 -18.18 17.30 -10.80
CA ASN A 260 -19.25 18.24 -10.48
C ASN A 260 -20.56 17.90 -11.19
N SER A 261 -20.50 17.36 -12.41
CA SER A 261 -21.69 16.94 -13.16
C SER A 261 -22.12 15.51 -12.83
N PHE A 262 -21.29 14.73 -12.13
CA PHE A 262 -21.46 13.29 -11.94
C PHE A 262 -22.81 12.88 -11.34
N ASN A 263 -23.34 13.64 -10.39
CA ASN A 263 -24.60 13.32 -9.71
C ASN A 263 -25.80 14.15 -10.18
N VAL A 264 -25.57 15.12 -11.08
CA VAL A 264 -26.59 16.10 -11.48
C VAL A 264 -27.09 15.83 -12.90
N ASP A 265 -26.21 15.43 -13.81
CA ASP A 265 -26.58 15.21 -15.21
C ASP A 265 -27.21 13.82 -15.41
N GLU A 266 -28.50 13.81 -15.76
CA GLU A 266 -29.27 12.59 -16.01
C GLU A 266 -28.69 11.75 -17.15
N ASN A 267 -28.05 12.38 -18.15
CA ASN A 267 -27.37 11.63 -19.22
C ASN A 267 -26.18 10.86 -18.69
N ILE A 268 -25.41 11.44 -17.76
CA ILE A 268 -24.27 10.78 -17.12
C ILE A 268 -24.77 9.62 -16.26
N ILE A 269 -25.83 9.83 -15.48
CA ILE A 269 -26.45 8.78 -14.66
C ILE A 269 -26.89 7.60 -15.55
N ASN A 270 -27.58 7.89 -16.65
CA ASN A 270 -28.02 6.88 -17.62
C ASN A 270 -26.84 6.15 -18.27
N GLN A 271 -25.74 6.85 -18.60
CA GLN A 271 -24.54 6.22 -19.13
C GLN A 271 -23.91 5.25 -18.13
N ARG A 272 -23.83 5.59 -16.85
CA ARG A 272 -23.27 4.67 -15.83
C ARG A 272 -24.08 3.40 -15.72
N ILE A 273 -25.40 3.50 -15.69
CA ILE A 273 -26.27 2.32 -15.61
C ILE A 273 -26.19 1.50 -16.88
N ASN A 274 -26.36 2.14 -18.04
CA ASN A 274 -26.55 1.44 -19.30
C ASN A 274 -25.25 0.97 -19.95
N ASN A 275 -24.11 1.57 -19.63
CA ASN A 275 -22.83 1.26 -20.29
C ASN A 275 -21.80 0.67 -19.34
N ILE A 276 -21.94 0.86 -18.02
CA ILE A 276 -21.01 0.31 -17.03
C ILE A 276 -21.70 -0.85 -16.31
N TRP A 277 -22.71 -0.57 -15.49
CA TRP A 277 -23.29 -1.58 -14.61
C TRP A 277 -24.11 -2.66 -15.33
N SER A 278 -24.85 -2.30 -16.37
CA SER A 278 -25.60 -3.27 -17.19
C SER A 278 -24.69 -4.32 -17.83
N THR A 279 -23.45 -3.97 -18.20
CA THR A 279 -22.51 -4.88 -18.86
C THR A 279 -22.07 -6.03 -17.93
N LEU A 280 -22.12 -5.79 -16.62
CA LEU A 280 -21.88 -6.81 -15.61
C LEU A 280 -23.12 -7.70 -15.38
N GLY A 281 -24.28 -7.35 -15.92
CA GLY A 281 -25.53 -8.09 -15.74
C GLY A 281 -26.20 -7.87 -14.38
N ILE A 282 -25.77 -6.85 -13.62
CA ILE A 282 -26.27 -6.57 -12.27
C ILE A 282 -27.50 -5.65 -12.23
N ILE A 283 -27.90 -5.14 -13.39
CA ILE A 283 -29.09 -4.30 -13.57
C ILE A 283 -30.21 -5.18 -14.11
N ASN A 284 -31.33 -5.20 -13.41
CA ASN A 284 -32.53 -5.83 -13.89
C ASN A 284 -33.26 -4.90 -14.86
N SER A 285 -33.46 -5.38 -16.09
CA SER A 285 -34.21 -4.64 -17.12
C SER A 285 -35.73 -4.76 -16.95
N THR A 286 -36.22 -5.73 -16.18
CA THR A 286 -37.66 -5.84 -15.89
C THR A 286 -38.06 -4.86 -14.79
N ALA A 287 -39.28 -4.35 -14.89
CA ALA A 287 -39.81 -3.42 -13.90
C ALA A 287 -40.00 -4.12 -12.55
N TYR A 288 -39.48 -3.52 -11.48
CA TYR A 288 -39.67 -3.97 -10.12
C TYR A 288 -40.93 -3.31 -9.55
N GLU A 289 -41.97 -4.10 -9.35
CA GLU A 289 -43.28 -3.61 -8.88
C GLU A 289 -43.41 -3.78 -7.36
N ILE A 290 -43.73 -2.69 -6.68
CA ILE A 290 -44.01 -2.65 -5.24
C ILE A 290 -45.44 -2.19 -5.06
N LYS A 291 -46.25 -2.96 -4.34
CA LYS A 291 -47.62 -2.59 -3.97
C LYS A 291 -47.79 -2.63 -2.47
N THR A 292 -48.10 -1.47 -1.89
CA THR A 292 -48.22 -1.34 -0.44
C THR A 292 -49.48 -0.56 -0.09
N SER A 293 -50.31 -1.16 0.75
CA SER A 293 -51.59 -0.60 1.18
C SER A 293 -51.56 -0.17 2.65
N ASN A 294 -52.55 0.65 3.04
CA ASN A 294 -52.74 1.14 4.41
C ASN A 294 -51.63 2.06 4.95
N LEU A 295 -50.98 2.82 4.07
CA LEU A 295 -49.98 3.82 4.46
C LEU A 295 -50.67 5.11 4.93
N THR A 296 -50.26 5.67 6.06
CA THR A 296 -50.94 6.86 6.62
C THR A 296 -50.23 8.15 6.22
N ILE A 297 -50.95 9.16 5.72
CA ILE A 297 -50.37 10.47 5.38
C ILE A 297 -49.97 11.22 6.64
N ARG A 298 -48.73 11.72 6.68
CA ARG A 298 -48.26 12.64 7.71
C ARG A 298 -48.18 14.08 7.23
N SER A 299 -47.61 14.32 6.05
CA SER A 299 -47.55 15.64 5.43
C SER A 299 -47.93 15.59 3.96
N LEU A 300 -48.51 16.71 3.50
CA LEU A 300 -48.85 16.97 2.12
C LEU A 300 -47.97 18.11 1.58
N PRO A 301 -47.60 18.09 0.29
CA PRO A 301 -46.96 19.23 -0.36
C PRO A 301 -47.87 20.47 -0.32
N GLN A 302 -47.31 21.64 -0.02
CA GLN A 302 -48.09 22.86 0.18
C GLN A 302 -48.50 23.59 -1.12
N ASN A 303 -47.80 23.34 -2.24
CA ASN A 303 -47.92 24.13 -3.49
C ASN A 303 -48.15 23.29 -4.76
N GLU A 304 -48.71 22.09 -4.63
CA GLU A 304 -48.92 21.18 -5.76
C GLU A 304 -50.38 21.15 -6.21
N SER A 305 -50.64 21.58 -7.45
CA SER A 305 -51.98 21.59 -8.06
C SER A 305 -52.54 20.20 -8.35
N ASP A 306 -51.67 19.20 -8.45
CA ASP A 306 -52.01 17.84 -8.85
C ASP A 306 -52.66 17.03 -7.71
N ILE A 307 -52.63 17.57 -6.48
CA ILE A 307 -53.12 16.90 -5.28
C ILE A 307 -54.56 17.38 -5.00
N PRO A 308 -55.54 16.46 -4.96
CA PRO A 308 -56.91 16.81 -4.65
C PRO A 308 -57.03 17.53 -3.30
N SER A 309 -57.73 18.65 -3.26
CA SER A 309 -57.89 19.49 -2.07
C SER A 309 -58.62 18.81 -0.90
N ASN A 310 -59.23 17.64 -1.15
CA ASN A 310 -59.93 16.84 -0.15
C ASN A 310 -59.03 15.84 0.58
N TRP A 311 -57.75 15.72 0.20
CA TRP A 311 -56.78 14.88 0.92
C TRP A 311 -56.39 15.54 2.24
N SER A 312 -56.35 14.76 3.31
CA SER A 312 -56.03 15.23 4.66
C SER A 312 -54.92 14.41 5.32
N ILE A 313 -54.20 15.05 6.24
CA ILE A 313 -53.29 14.34 7.16
C ILE A 313 -54.10 13.28 7.92
N GLY A 314 -53.58 12.06 7.99
CA GLY A 314 -54.26 10.90 8.58
C GLY A 314 -55.03 10.02 7.59
N ASP A 315 -55.20 10.44 6.34
CA ASP A 315 -55.80 9.60 5.31
C ASP A 315 -54.94 8.36 5.03
N LYS A 316 -55.58 7.26 4.64
CA LYS A 316 -54.92 6.02 4.21
C LYS A 316 -54.71 5.97 2.70
N LEU A 317 -53.50 5.60 2.32
CA LEU A 317 -53.02 5.49 0.95
C LEU A 317 -52.65 4.05 0.59
N THR A 318 -52.76 3.77 -0.71
CA THR A 318 -52.10 2.65 -1.38
C THR A 318 -51.12 3.21 -2.39
N ILE A 319 -49.89 2.71 -2.39
CA ILE A 319 -48.86 3.06 -3.37
C ILE A 319 -48.65 1.84 -4.28
N ASP A 320 -48.84 2.06 -5.58
CA ASP A 320 -48.35 1.17 -6.62
C ASP A 320 -47.12 1.83 -7.24
N LEU A 321 -45.95 1.25 -7.07
CA LEU A 321 -44.67 1.80 -7.53
C LEU A 321 -44.03 0.82 -8.51
N SER A 322 -43.65 1.31 -9.68
CA SER A 322 -42.92 0.55 -10.70
C SER A 322 -41.55 1.19 -10.92
N LEU A 323 -40.49 0.47 -10.56
CA LEU A 323 -39.11 0.93 -10.71
C LEU A 323 -38.45 0.28 -11.92
N LYS A 324 -37.72 1.06 -12.72
CA LYS A 324 -36.90 0.59 -13.85
C LYS A 324 -35.42 0.52 -13.45
N ASN A 325 -34.67 -0.36 -14.10
CA ASN A 325 -33.22 -0.48 -13.98
C ASN A 325 -32.74 -0.71 -12.53
N THR A 326 -33.47 -1.52 -11.75
CA THR A 326 -33.12 -1.82 -10.36
C THR A 326 -31.93 -2.76 -10.30
N PHE A 327 -31.10 -2.62 -9.26
CA PHE A 327 -30.01 -3.56 -9.01
C PHE A 327 -30.56 -4.90 -8.51
N ILE A 328 -29.91 -6.00 -8.92
CA ILE A 328 -30.18 -7.32 -8.37
C ILE A 328 -29.83 -7.41 -6.88
N SER A 329 -30.38 -8.39 -6.19
CA SER A 329 -30.03 -8.70 -4.80
C SER A 329 -28.61 -9.26 -4.66
N LEU A 330 -28.07 -9.24 -3.44
CA LEU A 330 -26.74 -9.81 -3.19
C LEU A 330 -26.67 -11.33 -3.39
N GLU A 331 -27.76 -12.05 -3.14
CA GLU A 331 -27.82 -13.49 -3.41
C GLU A 331 -27.84 -13.77 -4.91
N GLU A 332 -28.57 -12.97 -5.69
CA GLU A 332 -28.53 -13.06 -7.16
C GLU A 332 -27.15 -12.71 -7.70
N LEU A 333 -26.45 -11.70 -7.14
CA LEU A 333 -25.08 -11.38 -7.51
C LEU A 333 -24.13 -12.56 -7.28
N LYS A 334 -24.28 -13.26 -6.15
CA LYS A 334 -23.50 -14.45 -5.83
C LYS A 334 -23.74 -15.59 -6.83
N ILE A 335 -25.01 -15.83 -7.19
CA ILE A 335 -25.37 -16.84 -8.19
C ILE A 335 -24.83 -16.47 -9.58
N LEU A 336 -24.93 -15.18 -9.95
CA LEU A 336 -24.44 -14.66 -11.22
C LEU A 336 -22.92 -14.83 -11.31
N GLY A 337 -22.17 -14.47 -10.27
CA GLY A 337 -20.71 -14.68 -10.21
C GLY A 337 -20.30 -16.16 -10.27
N ALA A 338 -21.06 -17.05 -9.62
CA ALA A 338 -20.76 -18.48 -9.64
C ALA A 338 -20.97 -19.12 -11.02
N ASN A 339 -21.99 -18.68 -11.75
CA ASN A 339 -22.38 -19.20 -13.05
C ASN A 339 -21.68 -18.51 -14.24
N GLU A 340 -20.95 -17.41 -14.00
CA GLU A 340 -20.27 -16.67 -15.06
C GLU A 340 -19.12 -17.49 -15.67
N THR A 341 -19.09 -17.52 -17.01
CA THR A 341 -18.11 -18.28 -17.79
C THR A 341 -16.91 -17.42 -18.18
N GLU A 342 -17.11 -16.11 -18.34
CA GLU A 342 -16.05 -15.18 -18.69
C GLU A 342 -15.18 -14.84 -17.46
N ALA A 343 -13.92 -15.29 -17.48
CA ALA A 343 -13.02 -15.16 -16.32
C ALA A 343 -12.85 -13.71 -15.82
N TRP A 344 -12.74 -12.74 -16.74
CA TRP A 344 -12.57 -11.32 -16.38
C TRP A 344 -13.82 -10.78 -15.65
N LYS A 345 -15.02 -11.12 -16.14
CA LYS A 345 -16.29 -10.67 -15.57
C LYS A 345 -16.54 -11.37 -14.24
N LYS A 346 -16.27 -12.67 -14.16
CA LYS A 346 -16.36 -13.46 -12.93
C LYS A 346 -15.54 -12.83 -11.79
N GLN A 347 -14.28 -12.49 -12.07
CA GLN A 347 -13.39 -11.86 -11.07
C GLN A 347 -13.93 -10.50 -10.59
N ILE A 348 -14.48 -9.67 -11.48
CA ILE A 348 -15.10 -8.39 -11.11
C ILE A 348 -16.33 -8.60 -10.22
N LEU A 349 -17.16 -9.59 -10.53
CA LEU A 349 -18.37 -9.91 -9.75
C LEU A 349 -18.04 -10.46 -8.37
N GLU A 350 -17.02 -11.31 -8.26
CA GLU A 350 -16.49 -11.82 -6.99
C GLU A 350 -15.94 -10.68 -6.12
N ASP A 351 -15.18 -9.76 -6.73
CA ASP A 351 -14.70 -8.54 -6.07
C ASP A 351 -15.86 -7.65 -5.60
N LEU A 352 -16.88 -7.43 -6.45
CA LEU A 352 -18.06 -6.61 -6.13
C LEU A 352 -18.89 -7.20 -5.00
N TYR A 353 -19.08 -8.52 -4.99
CA TYR A 353 -19.76 -9.22 -3.91
C TYR A 353 -18.99 -9.07 -2.59
N SER A 354 -17.68 -9.32 -2.62
CA SER A 354 -16.80 -9.20 -1.46
C SER A 354 -16.75 -7.76 -0.91
N PHE A 355 -16.74 -6.76 -1.80
CA PHE A 355 -16.83 -5.36 -1.43
C PHE A 355 -18.18 -5.00 -0.80
N SER A 356 -19.28 -5.48 -1.37
CA SER A 356 -20.62 -5.21 -0.85
C SER A 356 -20.81 -5.78 0.55
N LEU A 357 -20.34 -7.01 0.79
CA LEU A 357 -20.31 -7.59 2.14
C LEU A 357 -19.42 -6.80 3.10
N PHE A 358 -18.22 -6.41 2.66
CA PHE A 358 -17.32 -5.61 3.48
C PHE A 358 -18.01 -4.32 3.93
N ILE A 359 -18.58 -3.55 2.99
CA ILE A 359 -19.25 -2.28 3.30
C ILE A 359 -20.44 -2.47 4.25
N GLN A 360 -21.25 -3.52 4.06
CA GLN A 360 -22.34 -3.82 5.00
C GLN A 360 -21.86 -4.05 6.44
N THR A 361 -20.68 -4.63 6.63
CA THR A 361 -20.12 -4.85 7.98
C THR A 361 -19.52 -3.60 8.62
N GLN A 362 -19.22 -2.55 7.83
CA GLN A 362 -18.63 -1.31 8.34
C GLN A 362 -19.66 -0.36 8.96
N PHE A 363 -20.94 -0.55 8.63
CA PHE A 363 -22.03 0.29 9.07
C PHE A 363 -23.01 -0.51 9.91
N SER A 364 -23.56 0.12 10.95
CA SER A 364 -24.59 -0.53 11.76
C SER A 364 -25.90 -0.68 10.97
N ASP A 365 -26.21 0.35 10.18
CA ASP A 365 -27.33 0.40 9.24
C ASP A 365 -26.92 1.22 8.01
N ILE A 366 -26.44 0.52 6.97
CA ILE A 366 -26.00 1.15 5.73
C ILE A 366 -27.11 1.96 5.05
N GLN A 367 -28.37 1.51 5.15
CA GLN A 367 -29.49 2.17 4.50
C GLN A 367 -29.74 3.55 5.11
N LEU A 368 -29.69 3.63 6.44
CA LEU A 368 -29.85 4.87 7.18
C LEU A 368 -28.64 5.80 6.99
N GLU A 369 -27.42 5.29 7.18
CA GLU A 369 -26.20 6.10 7.14
C GLU A 369 -25.88 6.64 5.73
N LYS A 370 -26.35 5.96 4.68
CA LYS A 370 -26.12 6.33 3.27
C LYS A 370 -27.41 6.65 2.52
N ALA A 371 -28.47 7.05 3.23
CA ALA A 371 -29.76 7.40 2.64
C ALA A 371 -29.66 8.47 1.52
N ALA A 372 -28.68 9.37 1.60
CA ALA A 372 -28.43 10.39 0.59
C ALA A 372 -28.07 9.80 -0.81
N LEU A 373 -27.51 8.60 -0.86
CA LEU A 373 -27.10 7.92 -2.10
C LEU A 373 -28.25 7.22 -2.83
N PHE A 374 -29.44 7.21 -2.24
CA PHE A 374 -30.61 6.55 -2.80
C PHE A 374 -31.14 7.26 -4.05
N ASN A 375 -30.91 8.56 -4.20
CA ASN A 375 -31.58 9.37 -5.22
C ASN A 375 -31.20 8.98 -6.66
N GLU A 376 -29.91 8.80 -6.93
CA GLU A 376 -29.39 8.83 -8.30
C GLU A 376 -29.75 7.59 -9.12
N PHE A 377 -29.97 6.44 -8.48
CA PHE A 377 -30.26 5.16 -9.16
C PHE A 377 -31.69 4.67 -9.00
N ILE A 378 -32.61 5.60 -8.76
CA ILE A 378 -34.03 5.32 -8.69
C ILE A 378 -34.73 5.95 -9.90
N PHE A 379 -35.27 5.09 -10.76
CA PHE A 379 -36.00 5.45 -11.97
C PHE A 379 -37.44 4.97 -11.83
N ILE A 380 -38.36 5.90 -11.62
CA ILE A 380 -39.78 5.60 -11.51
C ILE A 380 -40.39 5.56 -12.91
N ASP A 381 -41.24 4.57 -13.17
CA ASP A 381 -42.12 4.61 -14.34
C ASP A 381 -43.36 5.45 -14.01
N ASP A 382 -43.34 6.71 -14.44
CA ASP A 382 -44.43 7.69 -14.21
C ASP A 382 -45.78 7.26 -14.80
N ASN A 383 -45.79 6.31 -15.76
CA ASN A 383 -47.03 5.83 -16.37
C ASN A 383 -47.69 4.72 -15.57
N LEU A 384 -46.91 3.96 -14.79
CA LEU A 384 -47.39 2.81 -14.01
C LEU A 384 -47.47 3.11 -12.52
N SER A 385 -46.75 4.13 -12.04
CA SER A 385 -46.63 4.43 -10.62
C SER A 385 -47.69 5.44 -10.16
N GLN A 386 -48.50 5.07 -9.17
CA GLN A 386 -49.63 5.85 -8.69
C GLN A 386 -49.79 5.80 -7.16
N ILE A 387 -50.36 6.86 -6.60
CA ILE A 387 -50.82 6.92 -5.20
C ILE A 387 -52.34 6.99 -5.22
N THR A 388 -53.00 6.08 -4.53
CA THR A 388 -54.46 6.00 -4.40
C THR A 388 -54.86 6.31 -2.97
N ASN A 389 -55.72 7.31 -2.75
CA ASN A 389 -56.28 7.61 -1.43
C ASN A 389 -57.57 6.80 -1.20
N VAL A 390 -57.41 5.71 -0.45
CA VAL A 390 -58.48 4.75 -0.12
C VAL A 390 -59.52 5.38 0.82
N SER A 391 -59.15 6.46 1.52
CA SER A 391 -60.06 7.18 2.43
C SER A 391 -60.95 8.20 1.71
N LYS A 392 -60.62 8.57 0.46
CA LYS A 392 -61.31 9.60 -0.34
C LYS A 392 -61.64 9.09 -1.75
N SER A 393 -62.58 8.15 -1.81
CA SER A 393 -63.19 7.64 -3.05
C SER A 393 -62.18 7.14 -4.10
N ASP A 394 -61.07 6.55 -3.65
CA ASP A 394 -59.99 6.03 -4.50
C ASP A 394 -59.46 7.06 -5.51
N SER A 395 -59.39 8.33 -5.09
CA SER A 395 -58.73 9.37 -5.90
C SER A 395 -57.26 9.03 -6.10
N THR A 396 -56.81 9.07 -7.36
CA THR A 396 -55.44 8.70 -7.76
C THR A 396 -54.64 9.90 -8.24
N ILE A 397 -53.36 9.92 -7.90
CA ILE A 397 -52.39 10.86 -8.43
C ILE A 397 -51.15 10.11 -8.94
N LYS A 398 -50.43 10.71 -9.88
CA LYS A 398 -49.15 10.17 -10.36
C LYS A 398 -48.10 10.19 -9.26
N PHE A 399 -47.32 9.12 -9.18
CA PHE A 399 -46.24 9.01 -8.21
C PHE A 399 -44.98 9.71 -8.73
N LYS A 400 -44.54 10.80 -8.08
CA LYS A 400 -43.32 11.54 -8.45
C LYS A 400 -42.09 11.01 -7.70
N LYS A 401 -40.92 11.10 -8.33
CA LYS A 401 -39.62 10.75 -7.69
C LYS A 401 -39.38 11.50 -6.39
N ASP A 402 -39.68 12.80 -6.35
CA ASP A 402 -39.50 13.62 -5.14
C ASP A 402 -40.34 13.14 -3.97
N TYR A 403 -41.51 12.52 -4.23
CA TYR A 403 -42.33 11.91 -3.18
C TYR A 403 -41.63 10.70 -2.58
N LEU A 404 -41.05 9.82 -3.42
CA LEU A 404 -40.29 8.66 -2.94
C LEU A 404 -39.14 9.10 -2.04
N LEU A 405 -38.38 10.11 -2.49
CA LEU A 405 -37.22 10.61 -1.78
C LEU A 405 -37.61 11.25 -0.45
N SER A 406 -38.71 11.99 -0.42
CA SER A 406 -39.23 12.59 0.80
C SER A 406 -39.69 11.51 1.80
N MET A 407 -40.49 10.54 1.36
CA MET A 407 -40.93 9.42 2.18
C MET A 407 -39.76 8.60 2.73
N TYR A 408 -38.80 8.27 1.87
CA TYR A 408 -37.61 7.48 2.21
C TYR A 408 -36.72 8.19 3.23
N ASN A 409 -36.35 9.45 2.97
CA ASN A 409 -35.51 10.22 3.89
C ASN A 409 -36.22 10.44 5.22
N TYR A 410 -37.47 10.88 5.20
CA TYR A 410 -38.23 11.14 6.41
C TYR A 410 -38.28 9.91 7.34
N GLN A 411 -38.52 8.72 6.78
CA GLN A 411 -38.58 7.49 7.57
C GLN A 411 -37.20 7.08 8.14
N LEU A 412 -36.10 7.35 7.44
CA LEU A 412 -34.76 6.92 7.88
C LEU A 412 -34.06 7.93 8.79
N ASN A 413 -34.13 9.22 8.47
CA ASN A 413 -33.34 10.26 9.15
C ASN A 413 -34.20 11.41 9.70
N GLY A 414 -35.53 11.35 9.55
CA GLY A 414 -36.44 12.39 10.04
C GLY A 414 -36.31 13.72 9.30
N THR A 415 -35.57 13.78 8.19
CA THR A 415 -35.38 15.03 7.44
C THR A 415 -36.69 15.44 6.78
N TYR A 416 -37.12 16.65 7.08
CA TYR A 416 -38.33 17.23 6.51
C TYR A 416 -38.02 17.89 5.17
N LYS A 417 -38.78 17.54 4.14
CA LYS A 417 -38.93 18.35 2.93
C LYS A 417 -40.41 18.69 2.78
N ASP A 418 -40.72 19.79 2.11
CA ASP A 418 -42.09 20.28 1.85
C ASP A 418 -42.87 19.40 0.85
N PHE A 419 -42.74 18.08 0.96
CA PHE A 419 -43.33 17.07 0.08
C PHE A 419 -44.10 16.02 0.89
N PHE A 420 -44.60 14.98 0.21
CA PHE A 420 -45.28 13.86 0.85
C PHE A 420 -44.38 13.16 1.87
N THR A 421 -44.90 12.95 3.09
CA THR A 421 -44.31 12.06 4.09
C THR A 421 -45.37 11.15 4.71
N LEU A 422 -44.92 9.98 5.15
CA LEU A 422 -45.77 8.95 5.74
C LEU A 422 -45.64 8.95 7.28
N ALA A 423 -46.67 8.46 7.97
CA ALA A 423 -46.61 8.23 9.40
C ALA A 423 -45.64 7.09 9.73
N ASN A 424 -45.05 7.10 10.92
CA ASN A 424 -44.15 6.04 11.36
C ASN A 424 -44.97 4.86 11.89
N ASP A 425 -45.52 4.06 10.99
CA ASP A 425 -46.28 2.84 11.27
C ASP A 425 -45.59 1.58 10.70
N THR A 426 -46.06 0.39 11.07
CA THR A 426 -45.48 -0.89 10.64
C THR A 426 -45.49 -1.05 9.11
N TYR A 427 -46.52 -0.52 8.43
CA TYR A 427 -46.63 -0.62 6.98
C TYR A 427 -45.58 0.25 6.28
N THR A 428 -45.38 1.47 6.78
CA THR A 428 -44.35 2.39 6.31
C THR A 428 -42.96 1.86 6.61
N TYR A 429 -42.77 1.25 7.78
CA TYR A 429 -41.53 0.57 8.11
C TYR A 429 -41.22 -0.54 7.09
N ASN A 430 -42.15 -1.46 6.83
CA ASN A 430 -41.91 -2.55 5.87
C ASN A 430 -41.67 -2.01 4.45
N PHE A 431 -42.42 -1.00 4.02
CA PHE A 431 -42.23 -0.35 2.73
C PHE A 431 -40.80 0.20 2.55
N VAL A 432 -40.33 1.02 3.49
CA VAL A 432 -39.03 1.68 3.36
C VAL A 432 -37.88 0.72 3.68
N ARG A 433 -38.00 -0.08 4.73
CA ARG A 433 -36.89 -0.88 5.30
C ARG A 433 -36.71 -2.23 4.66
N GLU A 434 -37.76 -2.81 4.10
CA GLU A 434 -37.71 -4.13 3.46
C GLU A 434 -37.76 -3.99 1.93
N GLN A 435 -38.74 -3.26 1.39
CA GLN A 435 -38.98 -3.22 -0.06
C GLN A 435 -38.11 -2.19 -0.81
N LEU A 436 -37.74 -1.08 -0.16
CA LEU A 436 -36.83 -0.05 -0.72
C LEU A 436 -35.39 -0.18 -0.23
N ASN A 437 -35.01 -1.36 0.24
CA ASN A 437 -33.64 -1.65 0.65
C ASN A 437 -32.89 -2.32 -0.51
N PHE A 438 -32.00 -1.56 -1.15
CA PHE A 438 -31.15 -2.03 -2.25
C PHE A 438 -29.67 -1.99 -1.86
N PRO A 439 -29.16 -2.97 -1.09
CA PRO A 439 -27.80 -2.89 -0.58
C PRO A 439 -26.72 -2.89 -1.66
N LEU A 440 -26.94 -3.61 -2.78
CA LEU A 440 -26.01 -3.62 -3.90
C LEU A 440 -25.93 -2.24 -4.56
N MET A 441 -27.08 -1.59 -4.78
CA MET A 441 -27.13 -0.22 -5.33
C MET A 441 -26.35 0.76 -4.45
N ILE A 442 -26.55 0.71 -3.13
CA ILE A 442 -25.85 1.59 -2.19
C ILE A 442 -24.34 1.30 -2.22
N SER A 443 -23.94 0.03 -2.23
CA SER A 443 -22.53 -0.37 -2.31
C SER A 443 -21.90 0.17 -3.60
N VAL A 444 -22.55 -0.03 -4.74
CA VAL A 444 -22.11 0.51 -6.03
C VAL A 444 -21.94 2.03 -5.97
N ARG A 445 -22.90 2.76 -5.40
CA ARG A 445 -22.81 4.23 -5.28
C ARG A 445 -21.62 4.67 -4.41
N ILE A 446 -21.35 3.98 -3.31
CA ILE A 446 -20.17 4.24 -2.47
C ILE A 446 -18.89 4.03 -3.30
N LEU A 447 -18.83 2.93 -4.07
CA LEU A 447 -17.70 2.65 -4.94
C LEU A 447 -17.51 3.75 -6.00
N GLU A 448 -18.58 4.22 -6.63
CA GLU A 448 -18.49 5.30 -7.61
C GLU A 448 -17.94 6.59 -6.97
N GLN A 449 -18.36 6.93 -5.75
CA GLN A 449 -17.87 8.10 -5.01
C GLN A 449 -16.38 8.01 -4.69
N TYR A 450 -15.89 6.83 -4.32
CA TYR A 450 -14.47 6.60 -4.08
C TYR A 450 -13.62 6.91 -5.30
N PHE A 451 -14.05 6.50 -6.50
CA PHE A 451 -13.24 6.58 -7.71
C PHE A 451 -13.35 7.93 -8.43
N ILE A 452 -14.57 8.52 -8.50
CA ILE A 452 -14.85 9.67 -9.36
C ILE A 452 -13.94 10.87 -9.08
N LYS A 453 -13.61 11.12 -7.81
CA LYS A 453 -12.73 12.24 -7.44
C LYS A 453 -11.33 12.07 -8.02
N TYR A 454 -10.74 10.88 -7.93
CA TYR A 454 -9.38 10.62 -8.41
C TYR A 454 -9.32 10.55 -9.93
N THR A 455 -10.31 9.93 -10.59
CA THR A 455 -10.35 9.85 -12.06
C THR A 455 -10.59 11.21 -12.70
N SER A 456 -11.53 12.00 -12.17
CA SER A 456 -11.81 13.36 -12.64
C SER A 456 -10.59 14.28 -12.43
N ARG A 457 -9.94 14.23 -11.24
CA ARG A 457 -8.68 14.95 -10.99
C ARG A 457 -7.58 14.52 -11.95
N PHE A 458 -7.41 13.23 -12.22
CA PHE A 458 -6.38 12.76 -13.13
C PHE A 458 -6.58 13.32 -14.54
N LEU A 459 -7.80 13.30 -15.06
CA LEU A 459 -8.14 13.89 -16.36
C LEU A 459 -7.89 15.39 -16.38
N LEU A 460 -8.25 16.09 -15.31
CA LEU A 460 -8.02 17.51 -15.14
C LEU A 460 -6.52 17.84 -15.17
N ILE A 461 -5.71 17.12 -14.39
CA ILE A 461 -4.27 17.36 -14.23
C ILE A 461 -3.52 17.07 -15.54
N THR A 462 -3.89 16.00 -16.24
CA THR A 462 -3.20 15.57 -17.46
C THR A 462 -3.63 16.34 -18.71
N ASN A 463 -4.85 16.91 -18.73
CA ASN A 463 -5.34 17.67 -19.87
C ASN A 463 -5.05 19.17 -19.79
N ASN A 464 -4.88 19.73 -18.59
CA ASN A 464 -4.65 21.16 -18.38
C ASN A 464 -3.18 21.48 -18.13
N SER A 465 -2.76 22.67 -18.55
CA SER A 465 -1.39 23.14 -18.31
C SER A 465 -1.25 23.83 -16.96
N VAL A 466 -0.13 23.59 -16.31
CA VAL A 466 0.29 24.19 -15.04
C VAL A 466 0.76 25.62 -15.27
N LEU A 467 0.40 26.54 -14.37
CA LEU A 467 0.95 27.89 -14.34
C LEU A 467 2.33 27.87 -13.66
N THR A 468 3.36 27.75 -14.49
CA THR A 468 4.76 27.65 -14.04
C THR A 468 5.28 28.88 -13.31
N ASP A 469 4.69 30.05 -13.58
CA ASP A 469 5.10 31.33 -12.99
C ASP A 469 4.54 31.56 -11.58
N SER A 470 3.78 30.60 -11.03
CA SER A 470 3.26 30.69 -9.67
C SER A 470 4.37 30.51 -8.61
N ALA A 471 4.27 31.26 -7.50
CA ALA A 471 5.24 31.22 -6.41
C ALA A 471 5.35 29.81 -5.78
N ASP A 472 4.23 29.12 -5.64
CA ASP A 472 4.19 27.75 -5.10
C ASP A 472 4.85 26.75 -6.05
N TRP A 473 4.58 26.81 -7.36
CA TRP A 473 5.19 25.89 -8.33
C TRP A 473 6.70 26.07 -8.42
N SER A 474 7.17 27.32 -8.50
CA SER A 474 8.60 27.61 -8.53
C SER A 474 9.31 27.18 -7.23
N THR A 475 8.65 27.33 -6.08
CA THR A 475 9.14 26.83 -4.79
C THR A 475 9.21 25.30 -4.76
N TYR A 476 8.15 24.62 -5.21
CA TYR A 476 8.07 23.17 -5.32
C TYR A 476 9.21 22.61 -6.18
N ILE A 477 9.37 23.09 -7.42
CA ILE A 477 10.40 22.61 -8.34
C ILE A 477 11.80 22.84 -7.76
N ARG A 478 12.08 24.05 -7.25
CA ARG A 478 13.39 24.36 -6.64
C ARG A 478 13.69 23.43 -5.46
N SER A 479 12.69 23.14 -4.65
CA SER A 479 12.86 22.27 -3.49
C SER A 479 13.08 20.81 -3.89
N ARG A 480 12.32 20.31 -4.87
CA ARG A 480 12.50 18.96 -5.42
C ARG A 480 13.82 18.80 -6.15
N THR A 481 14.33 19.83 -6.85
CA THR A 481 15.69 19.79 -7.43
C THR A 481 16.75 19.63 -6.35
N LYS A 482 16.67 20.40 -5.26
CA LYS A 482 17.59 20.26 -4.11
C LYS A 482 17.48 18.88 -3.46
N LEU A 483 16.26 18.38 -3.29
CA LEU A 483 16.02 17.05 -2.74
C LEU A 483 16.62 15.96 -3.64
N ASN A 484 16.44 16.06 -4.96
CA ASN A 484 17.00 15.08 -5.90
C ASN A 484 18.53 15.09 -5.84
N ILE A 485 19.17 16.27 -5.79
CA ILE A 485 20.63 16.37 -5.59
C ILE A 485 21.03 15.70 -4.28
N PHE A 486 20.33 15.98 -3.18
CA PHE A 486 20.58 15.32 -1.90
C PHE A 486 20.44 13.79 -2.00
N LEU A 487 19.38 13.28 -2.62
CA LEU A 487 19.13 11.85 -2.80
C LEU A 487 20.24 11.19 -3.63
N TYR A 488 20.70 11.81 -4.72
CA TYR A 488 21.82 11.30 -5.51
C TYR A 488 23.10 11.06 -4.70
N PHE A 489 23.39 11.92 -3.73
CA PHE A 489 24.58 11.78 -2.87
C PHE A 489 24.33 10.98 -1.58
N ASN A 490 23.08 10.85 -1.14
CA ASN A 490 22.73 10.12 0.07
C ASN A 490 22.65 8.62 -0.19
N LEU A 491 23.83 7.98 -0.23
CA LEU A 491 23.96 6.54 -0.46
C LEU A 491 23.24 5.69 0.61
N PHE A 492 23.07 6.20 1.84
CA PHE A 492 22.34 5.48 2.89
C PHE A 492 20.84 5.42 2.60
N ASN A 493 20.24 6.55 2.22
CA ASN A 493 18.84 6.58 1.79
C ASN A 493 18.63 5.71 0.54
N GLY A 494 19.52 5.86 -0.44
CA GLY A 494 19.50 5.08 -1.68
C GLY A 494 19.61 3.57 -1.46
N MET A 495 20.45 3.14 -0.51
CA MET A 495 20.58 1.73 -0.13
C MET A 495 19.25 1.17 0.43
N TRP A 496 18.61 1.89 1.35
CA TRP A 496 17.32 1.50 1.90
C TRP A 496 16.18 1.52 0.87
N SER A 497 16.20 2.48 -0.05
CA SER A 497 15.20 2.58 -1.12
C SER A 497 15.13 1.32 -1.99
N ASN A 498 16.24 0.59 -2.12
CA ASN A 498 16.28 -0.67 -2.84
C ASN A 498 15.50 -1.76 -2.11
N TYR A 499 15.75 -1.91 -0.81
CA TYR A 499 14.99 -2.84 0.04
C TYR A 499 13.48 -2.52 -0.02
N THR A 500 13.09 -1.28 0.24
CA THR A 500 11.67 -0.88 0.28
C THR A 500 10.98 -1.00 -1.08
N TYR A 501 11.71 -0.79 -2.18
CA TYR A 501 11.17 -0.95 -3.53
C TYR A 501 10.79 -2.41 -3.82
N TYR A 502 11.63 -3.37 -3.43
CA TYR A 502 11.39 -4.80 -3.68
C TYR A 502 10.52 -5.47 -2.61
N SER A 503 10.52 -5.00 -1.36
CA SER A 503 9.62 -5.50 -0.32
C SER A 503 8.15 -5.16 -0.63
N GLY A 504 7.93 -4.00 -1.25
CA GLY A 504 6.60 -3.47 -1.57
C GLY A 504 5.77 -3.18 -0.33
N TYR A 505 4.46 -3.01 -0.55
CA TYR A 505 3.46 -2.73 0.48
C TYR A 505 2.44 -3.85 0.59
N SER A 506 1.66 -3.87 1.66
CA SER A 506 0.42 -4.63 1.69
C SER A 506 -0.59 -3.94 0.80
N TYR A 507 -0.68 -4.40 -0.46
CA TYR A 507 -1.54 -3.79 -1.48
C TYR A 507 -3.03 -4.03 -1.22
N ASP A 508 -3.38 -5.09 -0.48
CA ASP A 508 -4.76 -5.36 -0.05
C ASP A 508 -5.24 -4.39 1.04
N ASP A 509 -4.33 -3.67 1.70
CA ASP A 509 -4.64 -2.61 2.67
C ASP A 509 -4.71 -1.23 2.01
N PHE A 510 -4.33 -1.11 0.73
CA PHE A 510 -4.64 0.10 -0.05
C PHE A 510 -6.11 0.09 -0.38
N TRP A 511 -6.90 0.77 0.45
CA TRP A 511 -8.32 0.93 0.27
C TRP A 511 -8.82 2.25 0.83
N PHE A 512 -10.00 2.66 0.36
CA PHE A 512 -10.66 3.87 0.83
C PHE A 512 -11.17 3.72 2.26
N LEU A 513 -11.12 4.80 3.03
CA LEU A 513 -11.70 4.85 4.36
C LEU A 513 -13.23 4.76 4.28
N SER A 514 -13.82 3.76 4.94
CA SER A 514 -15.27 3.46 4.87
C SER A 514 -16.17 4.68 5.14
N TYR A 515 -15.78 5.54 6.09
CA TYR A 515 -16.56 6.72 6.50
C TYR A 515 -16.25 7.99 5.68
N SER A 516 -15.25 7.95 4.80
CA SER A 516 -14.90 9.10 3.95
C SER A 516 -15.55 8.97 2.59
N ASP A 517 -15.97 10.08 1.98
CA ASP A 517 -16.51 10.04 0.62
C ASP A 517 -15.46 9.68 -0.45
N SER A 518 -14.17 9.93 -0.19
CA SER A 518 -13.10 9.74 -1.20
C SER A 518 -11.69 9.98 -0.65
N LYS A 519 -11.32 9.31 0.45
CA LYS A 519 -9.95 9.35 1.00
C LYS A 519 -9.30 7.98 1.00
N ILE A 520 -8.14 7.88 0.36
CA ILE A 520 -7.23 6.73 0.43
C ILE A 520 -5.89 7.21 0.99
N VAL A 521 -5.22 6.39 1.79
CA VAL A 521 -3.93 6.75 2.40
C VAL A 521 -2.88 5.73 2.01
N PHE A 522 -1.90 6.15 1.22
CA PHE A 522 -0.85 5.26 0.69
C PHE A 522 0.44 5.27 1.53
N ASP A 523 0.66 6.30 2.35
CA ASP A 523 1.91 6.51 3.08
C ASP A 523 1.92 5.94 4.51
N GLU A 524 0.79 5.43 5.02
CA GLU A 524 0.67 4.84 6.37
C GLU A 524 1.62 3.65 6.62
N GLN A 525 2.01 2.94 5.57
CA GLN A 525 2.91 1.78 5.67
C GLN A 525 4.40 2.18 5.61
N GLN A 526 4.71 3.46 5.40
CA GLN A 526 6.08 3.95 5.27
C GLN A 526 6.73 4.16 6.65
N ASN A 527 7.92 3.61 6.84
CA ASN A 527 8.73 3.84 8.04
C ASN A 527 9.54 5.13 7.87
N ILE A 528 9.41 6.05 8.83
CA ILE A 528 10.08 7.36 8.78
C ILE A 528 11.61 7.29 8.65
N PHE A 529 12.24 6.19 9.07
CA PHE A 529 13.70 6.01 9.06
C PHE A 529 14.23 5.34 7.78
N LEU A 530 13.36 4.71 6.97
CA LEU A 530 13.76 4.07 5.72
C LEU A 530 13.58 5.00 4.53
N GLY A 531 14.53 4.96 3.58
CA GLY A 531 14.38 5.64 2.31
C GLY A 531 13.36 4.92 1.43
N TYR A 532 12.47 5.67 0.78
CA TYR A 532 11.52 5.17 -0.22
C TYR A 532 11.80 5.86 -1.56
N PRO A 533 11.52 5.21 -2.71
CA PRO A 533 11.63 5.86 -4.01
C PRO A 533 10.68 7.06 -4.13
N GLU A 534 11.24 8.24 -4.32
CA GLU A 534 10.50 9.50 -4.48
C GLU A 534 10.50 9.95 -5.93
N TYR A 535 9.34 10.31 -6.45
CA TYR A 535 9.23 10.90 -7.80
C TYR A 535 8.92 12.40 -7.76
N THR A 536 9.36 13.09 -8.81
CA THR A 536 9.06 14.51 -9.03
C THR A 536 8.05 14.65 -10.17
N LEU A 537 7.10 15.57 -10.03
CA LEU A 537 6.13 15.88 -11.09
C LEU A 537 6.87 16.42 -12.34
N LYS A 538 6.72 15.73 -13.47
CA LYS A 538 7.37 16.08 -14.74
C LYS A 538 6.36 16.69 -15.70
N LEU A 539 6.72 17.84 -16.27
CA LEU A 539 5.93 18.52 -17.29
C LEU A 539 6.32 18.06 -18.70
N ASP A 540 5.36 18.11 -19.63
CA ASP A 540 5.58 18.02 -21.07
C ASP A 540 5.91 19.39 -21.69
N GLU A 541 6.08 19.44 -23.02
CA GLU A 541 6.36 20.67 -23.77
C GLU A 541 5.22 21.71 -23.69
N ASN A 542 4.00 21.28 -23.34
CA ASN A 542 2.83 22.12 -23.17
C ASN A 542 2.56 22.51 -21.71
N ASN A 543 3.53 22.27 -20.81
CA ASN A 543 3.41 22.46 -19.36
C ASN A 543 2.29 21.63 -18.70
N LYS A 544 1.90 20.50 -19.26
CA LYS A 544 0.98 19.53 -18.65
C LYS A 544 1.77 18.49 -17.87
N ILE A 545 1.22 18.02 -16.74
CA ILE A 545 1.89 16.95 -15.99
C ILE A 545 1.74 15.63 -16.76
N LEU A 546 2.85 14.94 -16.97
CA LEU A 546 2.87 13.68 -17.70
C LEU A 546 2.08 12.58 -16.95
N PRO A 547 1.22 11.80 -17.64
CA PRO A 547 0.46 10.70 -17.03
C PRO A 547 1.33 9.66 -16.30
N ASN A 548 2.56 9.45 -16.79
CA ASN A 548 3.53 8.50 -16.24
C ASN A 548 4.56 9.16 -15.30
N THR A 549 4.25 10.32 -14.73
CA THR A 549 5.19 11.05 -13.85
C THR A 549 5.64 10.25 -12.63
N HIS A 550 4.89 9.24 -12.20
CA HIS A 550 5.26 8.32 -11.12
C HIS A 550 6.51 7.47 -11.44
N ASN A 551 6.93 7.40 -12.72
CA ASN A 551 8.18 6.76 -13.14
C ASN A 551 9.40 7.68 -13.08
N ASN A 552 9.21 8.96 -12.72
CA ASN A 552 10.28 9.95 -12.65
C ASN A 552 10.96 9.96 -11.27
N TYR A 553 11.60 8.84 -10.92
CA TYR A 553 12.38 8.66 -9.69
C TYR A 553 13.78 8.12 -10.00
N ILE A 554 14.70 8.25 -9.06
CA ILE A 554 16.05 7.67 -9.18
C ILE A 554 15.93 6.16 -8.98
N ASN A 555 16.28 5.38 -10.01
CA ASN A 555 16.20 3.92 -9.93
C ASN A 555 17.06 3.38 -8.77
N PRO A 556 16.48 2.67 -7.77
CA PRO A 556 17.21 2.17 -6.61
C PRO A 556 18.40 1.26 -6.93
N MET A 557 18.43 0.61 -8.11
CA MET A 557 19.57 -0.21 -8.54
C MET A 557 20.83 0.60 -8.83
N PHE A 558 20.70 1.89 -9.12
CA PHE A 558 21.83 2.80 -9.28
C PHE A 558 22.74 2.80 -8.04
N TYR A 559 22.16 2.89 -6.84
CA TYR A 559 22.92 2.93 -5.59
C TYR A 559 23.65 1.62 -5.31
N ILE A 560 23.03 0.47 -5.60
CA ILE A 560 23.69 -0.84 -5.49
C ILE A 560 24.90 -0.90 -6.42
N ALA A 561 24.76 -0.48 -7.67
CA ALA A 561 25.86 -0.50 -8.63
C ALA A 561 27.06 0.34 -8.15
N VAL A 562 26.81 1.57 -7.69
CA VAL A 562 27.84 2.47 -7.16
C VAL A 562 28.52 1.86 -5.93
N LEU A 563 27.74 1.35 -4.97
CA LEU A 563 28.29 0.74 -3.75
C LEU A 563 29.05 -0.56 -4.02
N LEU A 564 28.64 -1.35 -5.01
CA LEU A 564 29.37 -2.55 -5.42
C LEU A 564 30.71 -2.20 -6.07
N ILE A 565 30.76 -1.20 -6.95
CA ILE A 565 32.03 -0.72 -7.54
C ILE A 565 32.97 -0.24 -6.43
N PHE A 566 32.47 0.57 -5.50
CA PHE A 566 33.24 1.05 -4.36
C PHE A 566 33.71 -0.10 -3.44
N SER A 567 32.86 -1.09 -3.22
CA SER A 567 33.16 -2.30 -2.43
C SER A 567 34.28 -3.14 -3.08
N LEU A 568 34.24 -3.33 -4.39
CA LEU A 568 35.29 -4.05 -5.14
C LEU A 568 36.63 -3.31 -5.12
N PHE A 569 36.60 -1.98 -5.23
CA PHE A 569 37.78 -1.15 -5.05
C PHE A 569 38.38 -1.32 -3.65
N ASN A 570 37.56 -1.22 -2.60
CA ASN A 570 37.98 -1.42 -1.21
C ASN A 570 38.60 -2.80 -0.99
N PHE A 571 37.96 -3.85 -1.51
CA PHE A 571 38.47 -5.21 -1.42
C PHE A 571 39.84 -5.37 -2.08
N SER A 572 39.99 -4.84 -3.30
CA SER A 572 41.26 -4.89 -4.04
C SER A 572 42.38 -4.12 -3.33
N PHE A 573 42.05 -2.94 -2.80
CA PHE A 573 42.98 -2.11 -2.04
C PHE A 573 43.46 -2.81 -0.77
N VAL A 574 42.56 -3.43 -0.02
CA VAL A 574 42.90 -4.14 1.22
C VAL A 574 43.78 -5.35 0.95
N ILE A 575 43.49 -6.15 -0.09
CA ILE A 575 44.36 -7.26 -0.50
C ILE A 575 45.78 -6.77 -0.81
N PHE A 576 45.87 -5.70 -1.59
CA PHE A 576 47.16 -5.10 -1.93
C PHE A 576 47.92 -4.66 -0.69
N LYS A 577 47.25 -3.98 0.27
CA LYS A 577 47.85 -3.54 1.51
C LYS A 577 48.28 -4.73 2.38
N PHE A 578 47.42 -5.75 2.55
CA PHE A 578 47.73 -6.95 3.32
C PHE A 578 48.96 -7.69 2.82
N ASN A 579 49.17 -7.73 1.50
CA ASN A 579 50.39 -8.32 0.92
C ASN A 579 51.64 -7.51 1.22
N ARG A 580 51.53 -6.19 1.36
CA ARG A 580 52.65 -5.26 1.59
C ARG A 580 52.95 -4.96 3.05
N ILE A 581 52.08 -5.33 3.99
CA ILE A 581 52.37 -5.14 5.41
C ILE A 581 53.61 -5.97 5.78
N ASP A 582 54.58 -5.29 6.38
CA ASP A 582 55.74 -5.92 7.01
C ASP A 582 55.25 -6.65 8.26
N LEU A 583 54.95 -7.94 8.09
CA LEU A 583 54.69 -8.88 9.18
C LEU A 583 56.01 -9.42 9.71
N LYS A 584 56.94 -8.53 10.12
CA LYS A 584 58.19 -8.88 10.81
C LYS A 584 58.00 -8.85 12.33
#